data_AF-A0ABD6DLD0-F1
#
_entry.id   AF-A0ABD6DLD0-F1
#
_cell.length_a   1.000
_cell.length_b   1.000
_cell.length_c   1.000
_cell.angle_alpha   90.00
_cell.angle_beta   90.00
_cell.angle_gamma   90.00
#
_symmetry.space_group_name_H-M   'P 1'
#
loop_
_entity.id
_entity.type
_entity.pdbx_description
1 polymer ?
#
loop_
_entity_poly.entity_id
_entity_poly.type
_entity_poly.pdbx_seq_one_letter_code
_entity_poly.pdbx_strand_id
1 'polypeptide(L)'
;MDHVETNEDEVHDWEVLAYDDADEFRVAHHVDQGERLESDGVERADSGQYERAIDQLEAALEQFQKARAIPQSDSQSLQERCRSVLETIERVEDEWGSQELDDLLNSVERHLDAGDDARLTGAFDSAAEEYEQALAVVDQVEQRASDEREEVHRRVVKLRDRVDGRLTSLDPSSDHREVVETYNDALEHREAGDEAFRSSDIGRALEEYRAARTGLDRVMEKLDEFTFDAVSPNPSVCDICREESRSSLETVVLDHGTERTVCPACTMFAKDDLLPTPETVETERGYLTENTESLESGDYGLTWSSNPDTDTVDDAESDASRVDEPQMLIQLVGVYQQADGLPSPADLDEKTDFGYLAYSEQFGGIEDALREAGFDV
;
A
#
# COMPACT_ATOMS: atom_id res chain seq x y z
N MET A 1 -59.11 -33.93 -30.45
CA MET A 1 -57.85 -33.25 -30.08
C MET A 1 -58.02 -31.73 -30.12
N ASP A 2 -59.22 -31.20 -29.86
CA ASP A 2 -59.55 -29.75 -29.93
C ASP A 2 -59.98 -29.17 -28.56
N HIS A 3 -59.94 -29.93 -27.47
CA HIS A 3 -60.50 -29.50 -26.18
C HIS A 3 -59.47 -28.96 -25.17
N VAL A 4 -58.17 -29.04 -25.47
CA VAL A 4 -57.11 -28.56 -24.56
C VAL A 4 -56.87 -27.05 -24.69
N GLU A 5 -57.26 -26.43 -25.81
CA GLU A 5 -57.04 -24.99 -26.03
C GLU A 5 -58.10 -24.08 -25.38
N THR A 6 -59.29 -24.61 -25.08
CA THR A 6 -60.36 -23.85 -24.42
C THR A 6 -60.42 -24.26 -22.96
N ASN A 7 -60.12 -23.30 -22.08
CA ASN A 7 -59.99 -23.35 -20.63
C ASN A 7 -61.28 -23.80 -19.86
N GLU A 8 -62.07 -24.74 -20.40
CA GLU A 8 -63.43 -25.09 -19.94
C GLU A 8 -63.56 -26.53 -19.41
N ASP A 9 -62.50 -27.34 -19.42
CA ASP A 9 -62.57 -28.72 -18.90
C ASP A 9 -62.00 -28.80 -17.47
N GLU A 10 -62.81 -28.43 -16.48
CA GLU A 10 -62.56 -28.64 -15.03
C GLU A 10 -62.46 -30.14 -14.64
N VAL A 11 -62.47 -31.06 -15.60
CA VAL A 11 -62.63 -32.50 -15.40
C VAL A 11 -61.34 -33.30 -15.63
N HIS A 12 -60.23 -32.66 -16.01
CA HIS A 12 -58.96 -33.37 -16.12
C HIS A 12 -58.24 -33.40 -14.77
N ASP A 13 -58.08 -34.63 -14.26
CA ASP A 13 -57.35 -34.92 -13.02
C ASP A 13 -55.85 -34.88 -13.32
N TRP A 14 -55.26 -33.68 -13.17
CA TRP A 14 -53.85 -33.40 -13.51
C TRP A 14 -52.86 -34.23 -12.68
N GLU A 15 -53.27 -34.72 -11.50
CA GLU A 15 -52.47 -35.65 -10.67
C GLU A 15 -52.14 -36.97 -11.41
N VAL A 16 -52.97 -37.39 -12.38
CA VAL A 16 -52.76 -38.64 -13.13
C VAL A 16 -51.60 -38.53 -14.12
N LEU A 17 -51.22 -37.32 -14.51
CA LEU A 17 -50.13 -37.07 -15.46
C LEU A 17 -48.80 -36.71 -14.78
N ALA A 18 -48.76 -36.64 -13.45
CA ALA A 18 -47.58 -36.25 -12.65
C ALA A 18 -47.05 -34.83 -12.93
N TYR A 19 -47.98 -33.89 -13.20
CA TYR A 19 -47.69 -32.48 -13.47
C TYR A 19 -48.42 -31.59 -12.46
N ASP A 20 -47.83 -30.45 -12.13
CA ASP A 20 -48.29 -29.59 -11.03
C ASP A 20 -49.48 -28.69 -11.43
N ASP A 21 -49.61 -28.29 -12.71
CA ASP A 21 -50.75 -27.55 -13.24
C ASP A 21 -50.94 -27.62 -14.77
N ALA A 22 -52.00 -26.99 -15.28
CA ALA A 22 -52.32 -26.92 -16.71
C ALA A 22 -51.44 -25.93 -17.50
N ASP A 23 -50.72 -25.03 -16.83
CA ASP A 23 -49.84 -24.05 -17.46
C ASP A 23 -48.54 -24.72 -17.98
N GLU A 24 -48.16 -25.88 -17.43
CA GLU A 24 -47.04 -26.72 -17.89
C GLU A 24 -47.19 -27.24 -19.34
N PHE A 25 -48.39 -27.15 -19.94
CA PHE A 25 -48.62 -27.51 -21.34
C PHE A 25 -48.71 -26.30 -22.28
N ARG A 26 -48.62 -25.07 -21.74
CA ARG A 26 -48.76 -23.87 -22.55
C ARG A 26 -47.39 -23.41 -23.03
N VAL A 27 -47.12 -23.60 -24.33
CA VAL A 27 -45.92 -23.07 -24.99
C VAL A 27 -45.72 -21.59 -24.64
N ALA A 28 -46.79 -20.80 -24.68
CA ALA A 28 -46.74 -19.37 -24.35
C ALA A 28 -46.31 -19.09 -22.91
N HIS A 29 -46.68 -19.92 -21.94
CA HIS A 29 -46.28 -19.75 -20.54
C HIS A 29 -44.77 -19.93 -20.39
N HIS A 30 -44.23 -21.03 -20.92
CA HIS A 30 -42.79 -21.29 -20.89
C HIS A 30 -41.98 -20.26 -21.67
N VAL A 31 -42.50 -19.77 -22.81
CA VAL A 31 -41.85 -18.69 -23.57
C VAL A 31 -41.83 -17.39 -22.75
N ASP A 32 -42.97 -16.94 -22.22
CA ASP A 32 -43.06 -15.71 -21.41
C ASP A 32 -42.16 -15.78 -20.17
N GLN A 33 -42.12 -16.94 -19.50
CA GLN A 33 -41.26 -17.15 -18.34
C GLN A 33 -39.78 -17.15 -18.74
N GLY A 34 -39.43 -17.84 -19.83
CA GLY A 34 -38.07 -17.85 -20.37
C GLY A 34 -37.58 -16.46 -20.74
N GLU A 35 -38.42 -15.64 -21.40
CA GLU A 35 -38.06 -14.27 -21.79
C GLU A 35 -37.84 -13.35 -20.58
N ARG A 36 -38.65 -13.50 -19.51
CA ARG A 36 -38.43 -12.76 -18.26
C ARG A 36 -37.12 -13.16 -17.58
N LEU A 37 -36.87 -14.45 -17.46
CA LEU A 37 -35.63 -14.98 -16.85
C LEU A 37 -34.40 -14.56 -17.66
N GLU A 38 -34.48 -14.58 -18.99
CA GLU A 38 -33.42 -14.10 -19.90
C GLU A 38 -33.13 -12.61 -19.66
N SER A 39 -34.18 -11.77 -19.62
CA SER A 39 -34.05 -10.33 -19.36
C SER A 39 -33.45 -10.05 -17.97
N ASP A 40 -33.96 -10.70 -16.92
CA ASP A 40 -33.45 -10.56 -15.55
C ASP A 40 -31.99 -11.03 -15.44
N GLY A 41 -31.63 -12.09 -16.16
CA GLY A 41 -30.27 -12.61 -16.23
C GLY A 41 -29.30 -11.60 -16.83
N VAL A 42 -29.67 -10.98 -17.96
CA VAL A 42 -28.85 -9.94 -18.60
C VAL A 42 -28.69 -8.70 -17.70
N GLU A 43 -29.78 -8.20 -17.10
CA GLU A 43 -29.70 -7.04 -16.20
C GLU A 43 -28.80 -7.29 -14.97
N ARG A 44 -28.79 -8.53 -14.47
CA ARG A 44 -27.90 -8.93 -13.37
C ARG A 44 -26.44 -9.00 -13.80
N ALA A 45 -26.17 -9.51 -15.00
CA ALA A 45 -24.82 -9.52 -15.56
C ALA A 45 -24.28 -8.08 -15.71
N ASP A 46 -25.10 -7.17 -16.24
CA ASP A 46 -24.74 -5.75 -16.38
C ASP A 46 -24.47 -5.05 -15.04
N SER A 47 -25.02 -5.60 -13.94
CA SER A 47 -24.81 -5.14 -12.57
C SER A 47 -23.67 -5.87 -11.83
N GLY A 48 -22.90 -6.72 -12.52
CA GLY A 48 -21.82 -7.52 -11.94
C GLY A 48 -22.25 -8.69 -11.05
N GLN A 49 -23.55 -9.05 -11.05
CA GLN A 49 -24.07 -10.19 -10.28
C GLN A 49 -24.01 -11.49 -11.10
N TYR A 50 -22.81 -11.87 -11.53
CA TYR A 50 -22.57 -12.94 -12.52
C TYR A 50 -23.15 -14.30 -12.13
N GLU A 51 -22.93 -14.78 -10.90
CA GLU A 51 -23.47 -16.06 -10.41
C GLU A 51 -25.00 -16.10 -10.54
N ARG A 52 -25.67 -15.04 -10.06
CA ARG A 52 -27.13 -14.93 -10.18
C ARG A 52 -27.60 -14.70 -11.60
N ALA A 53 -26.78 -14.15 -12.48
CA ALA A 53 -27.11 -13.99 -13.89
C ALA A 53 -27.11 -15.35 -14.59
N ILE A 54 -26.08 -16.17 -14.36
CA ILE A 54 -25.97 -17.53 -14.89
C ILE A 54 -27.16 -18.37 -14.43
N ASP A 55 -27.49 -18.37 -13.13
CA ASP A 55 -28.65 -19.10 -12.60
C ASP A 55 -29.97 -18.76 -13.33
N GLN A 56 -30.19 -17.47 -13.65
CA GLN A 56 -31.40 -17.05 -14.36
C GLN A 56 -31.37 -17.44 -15.84
N LEU A 57 -30.21 -17.34 -16.49
CA LEU A 57 -30.05 -17.71 -17.88
C LEU A 57 -30.18 -19.22 -18.09
N GLU A 58 -29.65 -20.03 -17.16
CA GLU A 58 -29.86 -21.49 -17.15
C GLU A 58 -31.34 -21.84 -16.95
N ALA A 59 -32.04 -21.15 -16.02
CA ALA A 59 -33.47 -21.31 -15.85
C ALA A 59 -34.26 -20.89 -17.10
N ALA A 60 -33.86 -19.80 -17.78
CA ALA A 60 -34.45 -19.37 -19.04
C ALA A 60 -34.27 -20.45 -20.14
N LEU A 61 -33.06 -21.02 -20.24
CA LEU A 61 -32.75 -22.10 -21.15
C LEU A 61 -33.62 -23.33 -20.88
N GLU A 62 -33.83 -23.70 -19.62
CA GLU A 62 -34.72 -24.80 -19.24
C GLU A 62 -36.16 -24.54 -19.71
N GLN A 63 -36.67 -23.33 -19.52
CA GLN A 63 -38.02 -22.95 -19.97
C GLN A 63 -38.17 -23.03 -21.49
N PHE A 64 -37.20 -22.52 -22.26
CA PHE A 64 -37.23 -22.64 -23.72
C PHE A 64 -37.11 -24.09 -24.20
N GLN A 65 -36.35 -24.93 -23.50
CA GLN A 65 -36.28 -26.36 -23.79
C GLN A 65 -37.61 -27.09 -23.51
N LYS A 66 -38.30 -26.74 -22.42
CA LYS A 66 -39.66 -27.24 -22.12
C LYS A 66 -40.65 -26.82 -23.20
N ALA A 67 -40.67 -25.53 -23.58
CA ALA A 67 -41.49 -25.02 -24.67
C ALA A 67 -41.27 -25.80 -25.98
N ARG A 68 -40.01 -26.11 -26.31
CA ARG A 68 -39.63 -26.84 -27.52
C ARG A 68 -40.06 -28.30 -27.52
N ALA A 69 -40.18 -28.92 -26.35
CA ALA A 69 -40.62 -30.31 -26.23
C ALA A 69 -42.12 -30.48 -26.58
N ILE A 70 -42.90 -29.40 -26.58
CA ILE A 70 -44.33 -29.43 -26.90
C ILE A 70 -44.53 -29.53 -28.42
N PRO A 71 -45.28 -30.54 -28.94
CA PRO A 71 -45.37 -30.83 -30.37
C PRO A 71 -45.90 -29.73 -31.29
N GLN A 72 -46.62 -28.74 -30.74
CA GLN A 72 -47.23 -27.63 -31.49
C GLN A 72 -46.35 -26.36 -31.52
N SER A 73 -45.17 -26.41 -30.91
CA SER A 73 -44.26 -25.26 -30.81
C SER A 73 -43.50 -24.99 -32.11
N ASP A 74 -43.12 -23.72 -32.33
CA ASP A 74 -42.18 -23.35 -33.38
C ASP A 74 -40.75 -23.75 -32.97
N SER A 75 -40.43 -25.02 -33.23
CA SER A 75 -39.17 -25.62 -32.80
C SER A 75 -37.92 -24.93 -33.38
N GLN A 76 -38.00 -24.23 -34.51
CA GLN A 76 -36.85 -23.51 -35.07
C GLN A 76 -36.57 -22.22 -34.31
N SER A 77 -37.61 -21.40 -34.11
CA SER A 77 -37.51 -20.16 -33.32
C SER A 77 -37.00 -20.43 -31.90
N LEU A 78 -37.54 -21.45 -31.23
CA LEU A 78 -37.09 -21.84 -29.89
C LEU A 78 -35.67 -22.39 -29.86
N GLN A 79 -35.23 -23.07 -30.93
CA GLN A 79 -33.85 -23.53 -31.04
C GLN A 79 -32.87 -22.35 -31.22
N GLU A 80 -33.23 -21.33 -32.00
CA GLU A 80 -32.45 -20.11 -32.12
C GLU A 80 -32.37 -19.37 -30.78
N ARG A 81 -33.48 -19.30 -30.04
CA ARG A 81 -33.51 -18.70 -28.69
C ARG A 81 -32.61 -19.44 -27.70
N CYS A 82 -32.68 -20.77 -27.65
CA CYS A 82 -31.78 -21.57 -26.81
C CYS A 82 -30.30 -21.32 -27.14
N ARG A 83 -29.96 -21.18 -28.44
CA ARG A 83 -28.59 -20.88 -28.87
C ARG A 83 -28.15 -19.50 -28.39
N SER A 84 -29.01 -18.48 -28.56
CA SER A 84 -28.75 -17.12 -28.09
C SER A 84 -28.51 -17.04 -26.58
N VAL A 85 -29.29 -17.79 -25.79
CA VAL A 85 -29.12 -17.84 -24.33
C VAL A 85 -27.80 -18.52 -23.96
N LEU A 86 -27.44 -19.62 -24.63
CA LEU A 86 -26.14 -20.29 -24.42
C LEU A 86 -24.95 -19.37 -24.76
N GLU A 87 -25.01 -18.65 -25.89
CA GLU A 87 -24.00 -17.64 -26.26
C GLU A 87 -23.91 -16.52 -25.21
N THR A 88 -25.04 -16.17 -24.58
CA THR A 88 -25.08 -15.18 -23.50
C THR A 88 -24.46 -15.72 -22.21
N ILE A 89 -24.75 -16.98 -21.85
CA ILE A 89 -24.13 -17.65 -20.68
C ILE A 89 -22.62 -17.70 -20.86
N GLU A 90 -22.13 -18.16 -22.02
CA GLU A 90 -20.70 -18.24 -22.34
C GLU A 90 -20.02 -16.87 -22.18
N ARG A 91 -20.63 -15.80 -22.72
CA ARG A 91 -20.11 -14.43 -22.55
C ARG A 91 -20.07 -13.99 -21.08
N VAL A 92 -21.13 -14.27 -20.31
CA VAL A 92 -21.23 -13.88 -18.89
C VAL A 92 -20.21 -14.64 -18.06
N GLU A 93 -19.98 -15.93 -18.35
CA GLU A 93 -18.94 -16.75 -17.72
C GLU A 93 -17.54 -16.21 -18.04
N ASP A 94 -17.28 -15.81 -19.28
CA ASP A 94 -16.01 -15.21 -19.70
C ASP A 94 -15.72 -13.89 -18.97
N GLU A 95 -16.72 -13.01 -18.89
CA GLU A 95 -16.67 -11.74 -18.16
C GLU A 95 -16.44 -11.96 -16.66
N TRP A 96 -17.18 -12.90 -16.05
CA TRP A 96 -17.02 -13.26 -14.65
C TRP A 96 -15.61 -13.78 -14.35
N GLY A 97 -15.10 -14.69 -15.19
CA GLY A 97 -13.74 -15.20 -15.07
C GLY A 97 -12.69 -14.10 -15.22
N SER A 98 -12.94 -13.05 -16.01
CA SER A 98 -12.06 -11.88 -16.08
C SER A 98 -12.07 -11.07 -14.77
N GLN A 99 -13.25 -10.79 -14.23
CA GLN A 99 -13.38 -10.05 -12.97
C GLN A 99 -12.71 -10.78 -11.81
N GLU A 100 -12.90 -12.11 -11.70
CA GLU A 100 -12.27 -12.90 -10.64
C GLU A 100 -10.74 -12.89 -10.75
N LEU A 101 -10.19 -12.95 -11.98
CA LEU A 101 -8.74 -12.83 -12.20
C LEU A 101 -8.23 -11.45 -11.80
N ASP A 102 -8.94 -10.37 -12.14
CA ASP A 102 -8.56 -9.01 -11.74
C ASP A 102 -8.60 -8.84 -10.21
N ASP A 103 -9.60 -9.40 -9.53
CA ASP A 103 -9.70 -9.36 -8.07
C ASP A 103 -8.52 -10.10 -7.40
N LEU A 104 -8.13 -11.26 -7.93
CA LEU A 104 -6.96 -11.99 -7.47
C LEU A 104 -5.68 -11.20 -7.71
N LEU A 105 -5.49 -10.61 -8.90
CA LEU A 105 -4.32 -9.79 -9.22
C LEU A 105 -4.21 -8.59 -8.29
N ASN A 106 -5.32 -7.92 -7.98
CA ASN A 106 -5.37 -6.86 -6.98
C ASN A 106 -5.04 -7.37 -5.58
N SER A 107 -5.38 -8.62 -5.26
CA SER A 107 -4.98 -9.24 -3.99
C SER A 107 -3.48 -9.52 -3.93
N VAL A 108 -2.84 -9.92 -5.03
CA VAL A 108 -1.38 -10.06 -5.10
C VAL A 108 -0.70 -8.73 -4.79
N GLU A 109 -1.15 -7.64 -5.43
CA GLU A 109 -0.60 -6.30 -5.21
C GLU A 109 -0.78 -5.86 -3.75
N ARG A 110 -1.93 -6.14 -3.13
CA ARG A 110 -2.17 -5.84 -1.72
C ARG A 110 -1.21 -6.58 -0.78
N HIS A 111 -0.94 -7.86 -1.02
CA HIS A 111 0.03 -8.63 -0.24
C HIS A 111 1.47 -8.14 -0.47
N LEU A 112 1.81 -7.73 -1.70
CA LEU A 112 3.09 -7.11 -1.99
C LEU A 112 3.27 -5.79 -1.22
N ASP A 113 2.24 -4.95 -1.16
CA ASP A 113 2.28 -3.70 -0.42
C ASP A 113 2.38 -3.96 1.10
N ALA A 114 1.57 -4.87 1.64
CA ALA A 114 1.62 -5.24 3.06
C ALA A 114 2.98 -5.87 3.46
N GLY A 115 3.55 -6.70 2.60
CA GLY A 115 4.88 -7.26 2.82
C GLY A 115 5.98 -6.20 2.71
N ASP A 116 5.86 -5.26 1.76
CA ASP A 116 6.75 -4.10 1.67
C ASP A 116 6.66 -3.28 2.98
N ASP A 117 5.47 -2.97 3.50
CA ASP A 117 5.22 -2.26 4.77
C ASP A 117 5.78 -2.98 6.00
N ALA A 118 5.53 -4.29 6.12
CA ALA A 118 6.10 -5.10 7.21
C ALA A 118 7.62 -5.12 7.16
N ARG A 119 8.19 -5.18 5.94
CA ARG A 119 9.63 -5.08 5.73
C ARG A 119 10.16 -3.68 6.09
N LEU A 120 9.40 -2.60 5.85
CA LEU A 120 9.75 -1.23 6.28
C LEU A 120 9.98 -1.15 7.79
N THR A 121 9.14 -1.84 8.56
CA THR A 121 9.16 -1.80 10.03
C THR A 121 10.14 -2.81 10.66
N GLY A 122 10.96 -3.48 9.85
CA GLY A 122 11.87 -4.54 10.30
C GLY A 122 11.18 -5.84 10.71
N ALA A 123 9.86 -5.98 10.47
CA ALA A 123 9.09 -7.18 10.73
C ALA A 123 9.27 -8.21 9.60
N PHE A 124 10.50 -8.67 9.39
CA PHE A 124 10.87 -9.56 8.28
C PHE A 124 10.10 -10.88 8.24
N ASP A 125 9.76 -11.45 9.40
CA ASP A 125 8.93 -12.67 9.47
C ASP A 125 7.52 -12.40 8.91
N SER A 126 6.91 -11.27 9.28
CA SER A 126 5.59 -10.88 8.75
C SER A 126 5.66 -10.53 7.26
N ALA A 127 6.74 -9.90 6.82
CA ALA A 127 6.96 -9.63 5.39
C ALA A 127 7.10 -10.94 4.57
N ALA A 128 7.77 -11.95 5.13
CA ALA A 128 7.86 -13.28 4.54
C ALA A 128 6.48 -13.91 4.36
N GLU A 129 5.66 -13.88 5.41
CA GLU A 129 4.29 -14.41 5.35
C GLU A 129 3.44 -13.71 4.29
N GLU A 130 3.55 -12.39 4.14
CA GLU A 130 2.80 -11.63 3.13
C GLU A 130 3.27 -11.93 1.70
N TYR A 131 4.58 -12.01 1.45
CA TYR A 131 5.08 -12.38 0.13
C TYR A 131 4.79 -13.85 -0.23
N GLU A 132 4.81 -14.77 0.74
CA GLU A 132 4.37 -16.15 0.53
C GLU A 132 2.87 -16.22 0.18
N GLN A 133 2.04 -15.40 0.83
CA GLN A 133 0.62 -15.25 0.46
C GLN A 133 0.47 -14.69 -0.96
N ALA A 134 1.24 -13.66 -1.33
CA ALA A 134 1.26 -13.12 -2.69
C ALA A 134 1.58 -14.21 -3.72
N LEU A 135 2.60 -15.04 -3.45
CA LEU A 135 2.99 -16.16 -4.32
C LEU A 135 1.87 -17.20 -4.44
N ALA A 136 1.22 -17.55 -3.33
CA ALA A 136 0.10 -18.48 -3.32
C ALA A 136 -1.10 -17.95 -4.13
N VAL A 137 -1.34 -16.64 -4.15
CA VAL A 137 -2.37 -16.03 -4.99
C VAL A 137 -1.93 -16.03 -6.47
N VAL A 138 -0.66 -15.73 -6.77
CA VAL A 138 -0.10 -15.86 -8.12
C VAL A 138 -0.30 -17.27 -8.69
N ASP A 139 -0.05 -18.31 -7.89
CA ASP A 139 -0.29 -19.71 -8.27
C ASP A 139 -1.77 -19.99 -8.55
N GLN A 140 -2.69 -19.36 -7.80
CA GLN A 140 -4.14 -19.48 -8.06
C GLN A 140 -4.54 -18.79 -9.36
N VAL A 141 -3.98 -17.62 -9.65
CA VAL A 141 -4.21 -16.92 -10.93
C VAL A 141 -3.72 -17.77 -12.09
N GLU A 142 -2.54 -18.39 -11.98
CA GLU A 142 -2.04 -19.31 -13.02
C GLU A 142 -2.93 -20.52 -13.26
N GLN A 143 -3.48 -21.11 -12.21
CA GLN A 143 -4.37 -22.27 -12.34
C GLN A 143 -5.71 -21.91 -12.99
N ARG A 144 -6.20 -20.68 -12.78
CA ARG A 144 -7.50 -20.20 -13.30
C ARG A 144 -7.40 -19.54 -14.66
N ALA A 145 -6.27 -18.91 -14.97
CA ALA A 145 -6.02 -18.37 -16.28
C ALA A 145 -5.92 -19.55 -17.28
N SER A 146 -6.92 -19.69 -18.15
CA SER A 146 -6.81 -20.56 -19.31
C SER A 146 -5.61 -20.15 -20.17
N ASP A 147 -4.97 -21.11 -20.83
CA ASP A 147 -3.82 -20.93 -21.73
C ASP A 147 -4.04 -19.85 -22.82
N GLU A 148 -5.29 -19.47 -23.09
CA GLU A 148 -5.67 -18.52 -24.13
C GLU A 148 -5.60 -17.04 -23.71
N ARG A 149 -5.39 -16.73 -22.42
CA ARG A 149 -5.34 -15.34 -21.90
C ARG A 149 -3.90 -14.80 -21.79
N GLU A 150 -3.25 -14.59 -22.94
CA GLU A 150 -1.82 -14.17 -23.03
C GLU A 150 -1.48 -12.92 -22.18
N GLU A 151 -2.40 -11.95 -22.10
CA GLU A 151 -2.20 -10.73 -21.30
C GLU A 151 -2.14 -11.01 -19.80
N VAL A 152 -3.03 -11.87 -19.29
CA VAL A 152 -3.04 -12.30 -17.89
C VAL A 152 -1.75 -13.05 -17.59
N HIS A 153 -1.36 -13.99 -18.46
CA HIS A 153 -0.12 -14.74 -18.28
C HIS A 153 1.11 -13.83 -18.19
N ARG A 154 1.20 -12.80 -19.07
CA ARG A 154 2.30 -11.82 -19.04
C ARG A 154 2.33 -11.02 -17.73
N ARG A 155 1.17 -10.65 -17.18
CA ARG A 155 1.07 -9.93 -15.91
C ARG A 155 1.47 -10.83 -14.73
N VAL A 156 1.03 -12.08 -14.76
CA VAL A 156 1.33 -13.09 -13.74
C VAL A 156 2.82 -13.41 -13.67
N VAL A 157 3.50 -13.59 -14.81
CA VAL A 157 4.96 -13.78 -14.86
C VAL A 157 5.68 -12.60 -14.20
N LYS A 158 5.30 -11.36 -14.56
CA LYS A 158 5.89 -10.16 -13.94
C LYS A 158 5.65 -10.10 -12.43
N LEU A 159 4.45 -10.47 -11.97
CA LEU A 159 4.13 -10.47 -10.55
C LEU A 159 4.90 -11.55 -9.80
N ARG A 160 5.04 -12.76 -10.37
CA ARG A 160 5.89 -13.80 -9.78
C ARG A 160 7.32 -13.33 -9.66
N ASP A 161 7.91 -12.78 -10.72
CA ASP A 161 9.28 -12.25 -10.69
C ASP A 161 9.45 -11.19 -9.59
N ARG A 162 8.44 -10.32 -9.40
CA ARG A 162 8.42 -9.30 -8.34
C ARG A 162 8.33 -9.89 -6.93
N VAL A 163 7.52 -10.93 -6.74
CA VAL A 163 7.36 -11.63 -5.45
C VAL A 163 8.64 -12.41 -5.12
N ASP A 164 9.17 -13.17 -6.08
CA ASP A 164 10.42 -13.94 -5.92
C ASP A 164 11.62 -13.03 -5.63
N GLY A 165 11.68 -11.87 -6.29
CA GLY A 165 12.68 -10.84 -6.02
C GLY A 165 12.64 -10.34 -4.57
N ARG A 166 11.44 -10.13 -4.02
CA ARG A 166 11.21 -9.70 -2.63
C ARG A 166 11.51 -10.80 -1.62
N LEU A 167 11.08 -12.03 -1.88
CA LEU A 167 11.43 -13.20 -1.05
C LEU A 167 12.95 -13.40 -1.00
N THR A 168 13.64 -13.14 -2.11
CA THR A 168 15.11 -13.21 -2.17
C THR A 168 15.77 -12.07 -1.39
N SER A 169 15.16 -10.88 -1.31
CA SER A 169 15.70 -9.76 -0.53
C SER A 169 15.27 -9.71 0.93
N LEU A 170 14.38 -10.59 1.38
CA LEU A 170 14.04 -10.74 2.80
C LEU A 170 15.18 -11.25 3.67
N ASP A 171 16.18 -11.88 3.06
CA ASP A 171 17.48 -12.11 3.69
C ASP A 171 18.47 -11.09 3.10
N PRO A 172 18.41 -9.81 3.53
CA PRO A 172 19.38 -8.83 3.09
C PRO A 172 20.78 -9.37 3.39
N SER A 173 21.75 -9.07 2.53
CA SER A 173 23.14 -9.44 2.81
C SER A 173 23.52 -8.93 4.21
N SER A 174 24.47 -9.60 4.86
CA SER A 174 24.93 -9.17 6.20
C SER A 174 25.25 -7.67 6.24
N ASP A 175 25.75 -7.14 5.12
CA ASP A 175 26.10 -5.73 4.97
C ASP A 175 24.87 -4.81 4.96
N HIS A 176 23.80 -5.16 4.23
CA HIS A 176 22.57 -4.38 4.25
C HIS A 176 21.89 -4.43 5.62
N ARG A 177 21.89 -5.61 6.27
CA ARG A 177 21.34 -5.76 7.63
C ARG A 177 22.10 -4.90 8.63
N GLU A 178 23.43 -4.90 8.56
CA GLU A 178 24.28 -4.07 9.42
C GLU A 178 24.00 -2.57 9.23
N VAL A 179 23.80 -2.11 7.99
CA VAL A 179 23.42 -0.72 7.71
C VAL A 179 22.08 -0.36 8.37
N VAL A 180 21.03 -1.16 8.15
CA VAL A 180 19.70 -0.91 8.73
C VAL A 180 19.75 -0.89 10.25
N GLU A 181 20.31 -1.94 10.86
CA GLU A 181 20.34 -2.10 12.31
C GLU A 181 21.13 -0.96 12.97
N THR A 182 22.28 -0.58 12.41
CA THR A 182 23.12 0.49 12.96
C THR A 182 22.48 1.86 12.78
N TYR A 183 21.79 2.10 11.65
CA TYR A 183 21.10 3.37 11.42
C TYR A 183 19.90 3.54 12.35
N ASN A 184 19.08 2.50 12.52
CA ASN A 184 17.93 2.54 13.44
C ASN A 184 18.38 2.72 14.90
N ASP A 185 19.43 2.02 15.35
CA ASP A 185 20.03 2.22 16.68
C ASP A 185 20.51 3.67 16.87
N ALA A 186 21.08 4.29 15.83
CA ALA A 186 21.49 5.69 15.87
C ALA A 186 20.30 6.65 15.99
N LEU A 187 19.20 6.39 15.28
CA LEU A 187 17.98 7.19 15.36
C LEU A 187 17.29 7.05 16.73
N GLU A 188 17.25 5.85 17.31
CA GLU A 188 16.74 5.65 18.67
C GLU A 188 17.56 6.46 19.70
N HIS A 189 18.88 6.48 19.56
CA HIS A 189 19.74 7.33 20.38
C HIS A 189 19.48 8.82 20.15
N ARG A 190 19.23 9.27 18.92
CA ARG A 190 18.87 10.66 18.62
C ARG A 190 17.59 11.06 19.35
N GLU A 191 16.53 10.27 19.21
CA GLU A 191 15.24 10.51 19.87
C GLU A 191 15.36 10.51 21.40
N ALA A 192 16.15 9.59 21.96
CA ALA A 192 16.45 9.57 23.38
C ALA A 192 17.21 10.82 23.84
N GLY A 193 18.09 11.35 23.00
CA GLY A 193 18.77 12.64 23.19
C GLY A 193 17.78 13.81 23.22
N ASP A 194 16.84 13.85 22.27
CA ASP A 194 15.81 14.89 22.18
C ASP A 194 14.89 14.88 23.40
N GLU A 195 14.47 13.70 23.84
CA GLU A 195 13.69 13.53 25.07
C GLU A 195 14.49 13.96 26.31
N ALA A 196 15.76 13.55 26.42
CA ALA A 196 16.62 13.95 27.52
C ALA A 196 16.82 15.48 27.57
N PHE A 197 17.00 16.11 26.42
CA PHE A 197 17.09 17.56 26.30
C PHE A 197 15.81 18.26 26.75
N ARG A 198 14.64 17.82 26.28
CA ARG A 198 13.32 18.33 26.71
C ARG A 198 13.14 18.21 28.23
N SER A 199 13.60 17.11 28.82
CA SER A 199 13.56 16.88 30.27
C SER A 199 14.62 17.65 31.08
N SER A 200 15.43 18.50 30.43
CA SER A 200 16.54 19.26 31.02
C SER A 200 17.70 18.40 31.58
N ASP A 201 17.81 17.14 31.17
CA ASP A 201 18.96 16.29 31.49
C ASP A 201 20.06 16.44 30.42
N ILE A 202 20.77 17.57 30.47
CA ILE A 202 21.81 17.92 29.49
C ILE A 202 22.95 16.88 29.45
N GLY A 203 23.27 16.28 30.60
CA GLY A 203 24.30 15.25 30.69
C GLY A 203 23.93 14.02 29.87
N ARG A 204 22.68 13.56 30.02
CA ARG A 204 22.15 12.45 29.26
C ARG A 204 21.96 12.80 27.78
N ALA A 205 21.43 13.97 27.46
CA ALA A 205 21.26 14.41 26.06
C ALA A 205 22.60 14.36 25.30
N LEU A 206 23.68 14.88 25.91
CA LEU A 206 25.03 14.81 25.35
C LEU A 206 25.59 13.39 25.21
N GLU A 207 25.18 12.45 26.06
CA GLU A 207 25.58 11.05 25.95
C GLU A 207 24.89 10.39 24.75
N GLU A 208 23.57 10.57 24.65
CA GLU A 208 22.73 9.99 23.60
C GLU A 208 23.08 10.56 22.21
N TYR A 209 23.26 11.88 22.05
CA TYR A 209 23.66 12.45 20.76
C TYR A 209 25.05 11.99 20.28
N ARG A 210 25.99 11.81 21.20
CA ARG A 210 27.31 11.27 20.83
C ARG A 210 27.22 9.80 20.43
N ALA A 211 26.34 9.02 21.07
CA ALA A 211 26.07 7.65 20.70
C ALA A 211 25.45 7.59 19.30
N ALA A 212 24.40 8.37 19.04
CA ALA A 212 23.77 8.53 17.74
C ALA A 212 24.80 8.88 16.65
N ARG A 213 25.64 9.90 16.89
CA ARG A 213 26.67 10.32 15.93
C ARG A 213 27.69 9.21 15.63
N THR A 214 28.10 8.47 16.67
CA THR A 214 29.00 7.32 16.50
C THR A 214 28.34 6.22 15.66
N GLY A 215 27.03 6.00 15.83
CA GLY A 215 26.25 5.09 14.99
C GLY A 215 26.24 5.54 13.53
N LEU A 216 25.92 6.82 13.27
CA LEU A 216 25.91 7.37 11.91
C LEU A 216 27.29 7.33 11.23
N ASP A 217 28.38 7.57 11.97
CA ASP A 217 29.74 7.43 11.43
C ASP A 217 30.02 5.99 10.97
N ARG A 218 29.54 4.97 11.71
CA ARG A 218 29.66 3.57 11.28
C ARG A 218 28.79 3.27 10.06
N VAL A 219 27.60 3.84 9.99
CA VAL A 219 26.74 3.73 8.80
C VAL A 219 27.47 4.30 7.58
N MET A 220 28.07 5.49 7.69
CA MET A 220 28.85 6.09 6.59
C MET A 220 30.03 5.21 6.15
N GLU A 221 30.81 4.69 7.11
CA GLU A 221 31.91 3.77 6.80
C GLU A 221 31.43 2.54 6.04
N LYS A 222 30.22 2.05 6.35
CA LYS A 222 29.61 0.93 5.65
C LYS A 222 29.07 1.31 4.28
N LEU A 223 28.45 2.48 4.15
CA LEU A 223 27.94 3.00 2.88
C LEU A 223 29.06 3.24 1.85
N ASP A 224 30.29 3.53 2.29
CA ASP A 224 31.48 3.62 1.42
C ASP A 224 31.82 2.31 0.70
N GLU A 225 31.32 1.16 1.19
CA GLU A 225 31.46 -0.14 0.51
C GLU A 225 30.49 -0.29 -0.67
N PHE A 226 29.46 0.56 -0.74
CA PHE A 226 28.47 0.63 -1.82
C PHE A 226 28.85 1.72 -2.83
N THR A 227 28.25 1.69 -4.02
CA THR A 227 28.52 2.69 -5.06
C THR A 227 27.27 3.37 -5.55
N PHE A 228 27.07 4.63 -5.17
CA PHE A 228 25.90 5.41 -5.59
C PHE A 228 26.10 6.16 -6.92
N ASP A 229 27.34 6.43 -7.31
CA ASP A 229 27.66 7.31 -8.44
C ASP A 229 27.97 6.62 -9.77
N ALA A 230 28.23 5.31 -9.75
CA ALA A 230 28.77 4.61 -10.91
C ALA A 230 27.80 3.53 -11.43
N VAL A 231 27.57 3.53 -12.74
CA VAL A 231 26.76 2.49 -13.41
C VAL A 231 27.65 1.31 -13.80
N SER A 232 27.19 0.10 -13.49
CA SER A 232 27.82 -1.14 -13.95
C SER A 232 27.66 -1.30 -15.47
N PRO A 233 28.71 -1.67 -16.22
CA PRO A 233 28.56 -2.02 -17.63
C PRO A 233 27.86 -3.38 -17.81
N ASN A 234 27.66 -4.15 -16.75
CA ASN A 234 27.03 -5.47 -16.78
C ASN A 234 25.57 -5.39 -16.28
N PRO A 235 24.56 -5.71 -17.11
CA PRO A 235 23.15 -5.66 -16.73
C PRO A 235 22.73 -6.75 -15.73
N SER A 236 23.61 -7.65 -15.32
CA SER A 236 23.35 -8.64 -14.26
C SER A 236 23.98 -8.26 -12.92
N VAL A 237 24.62 -7.09 -12.81
CA VAL A 237 25.30 -6.63 -11.59
C VAL A 237 24.57 -5.42 -11.05
N CYS A 238 24.29 -5.43 -9.75
CA CYS A 238 23.68 -4.28 -9.08
C CYS A 238 24.62 -3.05 -9.13
N ASP A 239 24.06 -1.91 -9.51
CA ASP A 239 24.81 -0.65 -9.55
C ASP A 239 25.26 -0.17 -8.17
N ILE A 240 24.55 -0.53 -7.10
CA ILE A 240 24.82 -0.08 -5.72
C ILE A 240 25.75 -1.06 -4.98
N CYS A 241 25.33 -2.31 -4.71
CA CYS A 241 26.17 -3.26 -3.95
C CYS A 241 27.21 -4.01 -4.78
N ARG A 242 27.23 -3.86 -6.12
CA ARG A 242 28.14 -4.57 -7.05
C ARG A 242 28.05 -6.09 -7.05
N GLU A 243 27.03 -6.66 -6.41
CA GLU A 243 26.80 -8.10 -6.45
C GLU A 243 26.12 -8.53 -7.76
N GLU A 244 26.47 -9.72 -8.25
CA GLU A 244 25.73 -10.36 -9.34
C GLU A 244 24.36 -10.81 -8.82
N SER A 245 23.30 -10.25 -9.41
CA SER A 245 21.93 -10.62 -9.06
C SER A 245 21.51 -11.85 -9.85
N ARG A 246 20.94 -12.83 -9.15
CA ARG A 246 20.25 -13.98 -9.76
C ARG A 246 18.79 -13.67 -10.10
N SER A 247 18.23 -12.62 -9.48
CA SER A 247 16.89 -12.09 -9.75
C SER A 247 16.96 -10.94 -10.77
N SER A 248 15.81 -10.59 -11.33
CA SER A 248 15.68 -9.38 -12.15
C SER A 248 16.11 -8.15 -11.36
N LEU A 249 16.99 -7.34 -11.95
CA LEU A 249 17.31 -6.02 -11.42
C LEU A 249 16.17 -5.05 -11.78
N GLU A 250 15.87 -4.13 -10.89
CA GLU A 250 14.88 -3.08 -11.10
C GLU A 250 15.59 -1.76 -11.42
N THR A 251 15.00 -0.94 -12.28
CA THR A 251 15.48 0.43 -12.50
C THR A 251 14.79 1.36 -11.51
N VAL A 252 15.57 1.97 -10.63
CA VAL A 252 15.11 2.95 -9.64
C VAL A 252 15.73 4.31 -9.93
N VAL A 253 15.05 5.37 -9.50
CA VAL A 253 15.54 6.74 -9.57
C VAL A 253 15.93 7.15 -8.16
N LEU A 254 17.20 7.48 -7.92
CA LEU A 254 17.67 8.04 -6.64
C LEU A 254 17.39 9.55 -6.59
N ASP A 255 17.52 10.15 -5.39
CA ASP A 255 17.17 11.55 -5.00
C ASP A 255 17.68 12.67 -5.93
N HIS A 256 18.61 12.37 -6.83
CA HIS A 256 19.12 13.29 -7.85
C HIS A 256 18.62 13.01 -9.27
N GLY A 257 17.48 12.33 -9.42
CA GLY A 257 16.93 11.95 -10.72
C GLY A 257 17.80 10.93 -11.47
N THR A 258 18.67 10.23 -10.76
CA THR A 258 19.68 9.37 -11.36
C THR A 258 19.18 7.93 -11.42
N GLU A 259 19.00 7.42 -12.64
CA GLU A 259 18.58 6.03 -12.87
C GLU A 259 19.69 5.03 -12.49
N ARG A 260 19.30 4.00 -11.75
CA ARG A 260 20.16 2.90 -11.29
C ARG A 260 19.47 1.58 -11.49
N THR A 261 20.23 0.58 -11.95
CA THR A 261 19.78 -0.80 -12.06
C THR A 261 20.23 -1.55 -10.80
N VAL A 262 19.29 -1.80 -9.89
CA VAL A 262 19.58 -2.23 -8.52
C VAL A 262 18.99 -3.61 -8.24
N CYS A 263 19.64 -4.36 -7.34
CA CYS A 263 19.06 -5.60 -6.86
C CYS A 263 17.90 -5.30 -5.90
N PRO A 264 17.01 -6.28 -5.63
CA PRO A 264 15.88 -6.08 -4.72
C PRO A 264 16.25 -5.72 -3.28
N ALA A 265 17.52 -5.88 -2.86
CA ALA A 265 18.00 -5.36 -1.59
C ALA A 265 18.37 -3.87 -1.70
N CYS A 266 19.04 -3.45 -2.78
CA CYS A 266 19.43 -2.06 -2.99
C CYS A 266 18.28 -1.14 -3.46
N THR A 267 17.13 -1.69 -3.89
CA THR A 267 15.91 -0.86 -4.10
C THR A 267 15.49 -0.12 -2.83
N MET A 268 15.92 -0.59 -1.66
CA MET A 268 15.71 0.07 -0.37
C MET A 268 16.37 1.46 -0.26
N PHE A 269 17.42 1.74 -1.03
CA PHE A 269 18.04 3.08 -1.05
C PHE A 269 17.25 4.11 -1.86
N ALA A 270 16.22 3.67 -2.62
CA ALA A 270 15.48 4.52 -3.57
C ALA A 270 14.02 4.74 -3.18
N LYS A 271 13.56 4.08 -2.11
CA LYS A 271 12.28 4.40 -1.48
C LYS A 271 12.63 5.14 -0.20
N ASP A 272 12.23 6.41 -0.15
CA ASP A 272 12.32 7.27 1.04
C ASP A 272 11.96 6.42 2.28
N ASP A 273 12.86 6.38 3.27
CA ASP A 273 12.72 5.75 4.60
C ASP A 273 13.23 4.31 4.84
N LEU A 274 13.91 3.65 3.89
CA LEU A 274 14.32 2.24 4.09
C LEU A 274 15.80 1.99 4.38
N LEU A 275 16.66 2.57 3.56
CA LEU A 275 18.10 2.58 3.78
C LEU A 275 18.57 4.00 3.61
N PRO A 276 19.35 4.53 4.56
CA PRO A 276 19.78 5.90 4.47
C PRO A 276 20.74 6.04 3.29
N THR A 277 20.54 7.07 2.48
CA THR A 277 21.54 7.46 1.49
C THR A 277 22.69 8.16 2.21
N PRO A 278 23.89 8.24 1.60
CA PRO A 278 24.98 9.03 2.17
C PRO A 278 24.55 10.46 2.52
N GLU A 279 23.69 11.08 1.70
CA GLU A 279 23.16 12.42 1.93
C GLU A 279 22.24 12.49 3.17
N THR A 280 21.35 11.51 3.34
CA THR A 280 20.50 11.39 4.55
C THR A 280 21.36 11.26 5.80
N VAL A 281 22.37 10.38 5.79
CA VAL A 281 23.26 10.19 6.95
C VAL A 281 24.08 11.45 7.24
N GLU A 282 24.58 12.13 6.21
CA GLU A 282 25.34 13.37 6.38
C GLU A 282 24.49 14.49 6.97
N THR A 283 23.24 14.61 6.54
CA THR A 283 22.26 15.55 7.05
C THR A 283 22.00 15.32 8.54
N GLU A 284 21.65 14.09 8.92
CA GLU A 284 21.45 13.69 10.31
C GLU A 284 22.71 13.89 11.18
N ARG A 285 23.89 13.60 10.63
CA ARG A 285 25.16 13.81 11.32
C ARG A 285 25.47 15.29 11.53
N GLY A 286 25.13 16.13 10.56
CA GLY A 286 25.24 17.59 10.67
C GLY A 286 24.41 18.10 11.83
N TYR A 287 23.14 17.72 11.87
CA TYR A 287 22.22 18.01 12.98
C TYR A 287 22.78 17.63 14.35
N LEU A 288 23.23 16.38 14.51
CA LEU A 288 23.79 15.90 15.78
C LEU A 288 25.06 16.64 16.20
N THR A 289 25.85 17.09 15.22
CA THR A 289 27.08 17.86 15.48
C THR A 289 26.74 19.23 16.02
N GLU A 290 25.81 19.94 15.39
CA GLU A 290 25.37 21.27 15.81
C GLU A 290 24.74 21.22 17.22
N ASN A 291 23.89 20.23 17.48
CA ASN A 291 23.30 20.04 18.81
C ASN A 291 24.36 19.74 19.87
N THR A 292 25.29 18.83 19.59
CA THR A 292 26.35 18.48 20.55
C THR A 292 27.22 19.69 20.88
N GLU A 293 27.63 20.48 19.87
CA GLU A 293 28.44 21.69 20.06
C GLU A 293 27.68 22.78 20.82
N SER A 294 26.39 22.95 20.54
CA SER A 294 25.49 23.87 21.25
C SER A 294 25.38 23.49 22.74
N LEU A 295 25.16 22.21 23.04
CA LEU A 295 25.09 21.71 24.42
C LEU A 295 26.43 21.84 25.16
N GLU A 296 27.56 21.58 24.50
CA GLU A 296 28.90 21.68 25.10
C GLU A 296 29.32 23.13 25.37
N SER A 297 28.91 24.07 24.53
CA SER A 297 29.18 25.50 24.69
C SER A 297 28.23 26.18 25.67
N GLY A 298 27.12 25.53 26.02
CA GLY A 298 26.05 26.08 26.84
C GLY A 298 25.16 27.07 26.08
N ASP A 299 25.22 27.06 24.75
CA ASP A 299 24.41 27.90 23.86
C ASP A 299 23.15 27.14 23.44
N TYR A 300 22.20 27.05 24.36
CA TYR A 300 20.94 26.31 24.16
C TYR A 300 19.96 27.16 23.34
N GLY A 301 19.86 26.98 22.01
CA GLY A 301 18.60 27.25 21.31
C GLY A 301 18.59 28.26 20.15
N LEU A 302 19.68 28.50 19.42
CA LEU A 302 19.61 29.35 18.20
C LEU A 302 19.80 28.59 16.88
N THR A 303 20.30 27.36 16.91
CA THR A 303 20.51 26.52 15.71
C THR A 303 19.94 25.12 15.89
N TRP A 304 19.13 24.90 16.92
CA TRP A 304 18.57 23.58 17.19
C TRP A 304 17.42 23.31 16.21
N SER A 305 17.63 22.48 15.20
CA SER A 305 16.63 22.10 14.19
C SER A 305 16.10 20.69 14.43
N SER A 306 14.94 20.52 15.07
CA SER A 306 14.40 19.18 15.40
C SER A 306 14.11 18.30 14.17
N ASN A 307 14.15 18.88 12.98
CA ASN A 307 13.88 18.19 11.73
C ASN A 307 14.73 18.78 10.60
N PRO A 308 15.59 18.00 9.92
CA PRO A 308 16.36 18.49 8.78
C PRO A 308 15.51 18.77 7.53
N ASP A 309 14.32 18.18 7.44
CA ASP A 309 13.48 18.24 6.24
C ASP A 309 12.73 19.56 6.04
N THR A 310 12.75 20.49 7.00
CA THR A 310 12.00 21.75 6.88
C THR A 310 12.73 22.85 6.10
N ASP A 311 14.00 22.65 5.73
CA ASP A 311 14.80 23.65 5.02
C ASP A 311 14.81 23.51 3.49
N THR A 312 14.20 22.45 2.92
CA THR A 312 13.93 22.37 1.49
C THR A 312 12.73 23.24 1.14
N VAL A 313 13.02 24.52 0.92
CA VAL A 313 12.11 25.51 0.35
C VAL A 313 11.81 25.12 -1.11
N ASP A 314 10.92 24.15 -1.31
CA ASP A 314 10.28 23.93 -2.59
C ASP A 314 8.87 24.54 -2.55
N ASP A 315 8.67 25.52 -3.44
CA ASP A 315 7.49 26.37 -3.59
C ASP A 315 6.23 25.56 -3.95
N ALA A 316 5.64 24.87 -2.98
CA ALA A 316 4.28 24.32 -3.07
C ALA A 316 3.42 24.91 -1.94
N GLU A 317 2.40 25.68 -2.32
CA GLU A 317 1.42 26.34 -1.45
C GLU A 317 0.63 25.34 -0.56
N SER A 318 1.28 24.76 0.44
CA SER A 318 0.64 23.90 1.44
C SER A 318 0.77 24.56 2.82
N ASP A 319 -0.37 25.09 3.27
CA ASP A 319 -0.71 25.32 4.68
C ASP A 319 0.36 25.96 5.58
N ALA A 320 0.72 27.21 5.27
CA ALA A 320 1.61 28.08 6.05
C ALA A 320 1.08 28.48 7.45
N SER A 321 0.30 27.62 8.11
CA SER A 321 -0.36 27.91 9.39
C SER A 321 -0.12 26.88 10.50
N ARG A 322 0.49 25.73 10.22
CA ARG A 322 0.93 24.83 11.29
C ARG A 322 2.35 25.17 11.70
N VAL A 323 2.45 26.03 12.70
CA VAL A 323 3.69 26.24 13.44
C VAL A 323 4.12 24.91 14.04
N ASP A 324 5.39 24.53 13.88
CA ASP A 324 5.96 23.29 14.38
C ASP A 324 6.04 23.33 15.92
N GLU A 325 4.98 22.87 16.58
CA GLU A 325 4.83 22.84 18.04
C GLU A 325 6.05 22.21 18.75
N PRO A 326 6.57 21.03 18.34
CA PRO A 326 7.81 20.47 18.88
C PRO A 326 9.00 21.44 18.85
N GLN A 327 9.23 22.08 17.71
CA GLN A 327 10.34 23.00 17.51
C GLN A 327 10.21 24.25 18.41
N MET A 328 8.99 24.77 18.57
CA MET A 328 8.71 25.85 19.51
C MET A 328 9.06 25.46 20.95
N LEU A 329 8.58 24.31 21.42
CA LEU A 329 8.81 23.86 22.80
C LEU A 329 10.32 23.69 23.09
N ILE A 330 11.08 23.18 22.12
CA ILE A 330 12.53 23.00 22.22
C ILE A 330 13.28 24.33 22.34
N GLN A 331 12.96 25.32 21.50
CA GLN A 331 13.59 26.65 21.60
C GLN A 331 13.21 27.35 22.91
N LEU A 332 11.96 27.21 23.37
CA LEU A 332 11.51 27.74 24.66
C LEU A 332 12.27 27.11 25.84
N VAL A 333 12.48 25.79 25.84
CA VAL A 333 13.30 25.09 26.85
C VAL A 333 14.70 25.69 26.90
N GLY A 334 15.33 25.90 25.74
CA GLY A 334 16.67 26.49 25.64
C GLY A 334 16.74 27.89 26.26
N VAL A 335 15.82 28.78 25.88
CA VAL A 335 15.78 30.15 26.43
C VAL A 335 15.47 30.15 27.93
N TYR A 336 14.56 29.28 28.40
CA TYR A 336 14.23 29.15 29.82
C TYR A 336 15.45 28.70 30.65
N GLN A 337 16.25 27.75 30.16
CA GLN A 337 17.45 27.29 30.85
C GLN A 337 18.57 28.35 30.89
N GLN A 338 18.65 29.22 29.88
CA GLN A 338 19.59 30.35 29.87
C GLN A 338 19.14 31.51 30.78
N ALA A 339 17.84 31.65 30.97
CA ALA A 339 17.26 32.69 31.82
C ALA A 339 17.27 32.26 33.30
N ASP A 340 17.53 33.19 34.21
CA ASP A 340 17.38 32.95 35.66
C ASP A 340 15.90 33.12 36.06
N GLY A 341 15.02 32.30 35.47
CA GLY A 341 13.56 32.34 35.65
C GLY A 341 12.76 32.32 34.34
N LEU A 342 11.48 32.71 34.41
CA LEU A 342 10.59 32.80 33.25
C LEU A 342 11.17 33.75 32.18
N PRO A 343 11.34 33.30 30.91
CA PRO A 343 11.85 34.14 29.85
C PRO A 343 10.89 35.28 29.57
N SER A 344 11.44 36.47 29.36
CA SER A 344 10.65 37.63 28.98
C SER A 344 10.25 37.56 27.50
N PRO A 345 9.20 38.29 27.08
CA PRO A 345 8.86 38.39 25.66
C PRO A 345 10.03 38.84 24.78
N ALA A 346 10.89 39.72 25.31
CA ALA A 346 12.08 40.17 24.61
C ALA A 346 13.13 39.05 24.46
N ASP A 347 13.25 38.17 25.46
CA ASP A 347 14.15 37.01 25.37
C ASP A 347 13.68 36.06 24.26
N LEU A 348 12.37 35.83 24.12
CA LEU A 348 11.83 34.98 23.05
C LEU A 348 11.96 35.63 21.67
N ASP A 349 11.62 36.91 21.54
CA ASP A 349 11.75 37.66 20.27
C ASP A 349 13.21 37.79 19.82
N GLU A 350 14.17 37.83 20.75
CA GLU A 350 15.60 37.94 20.43
C GLU A 350 16.26 36.58 20.21
N LYS A 351 15.83 35.53 20.93
CA LYS A 351 16.57 34.27 21.04
C LYS A 351 15.86 33.05 20.45
N THR A 352 14.72 33.22 19.79
CA THR A 352 14.02 32.12 19.13
C THR A 352 13.54 32.57 17.76
N ASP A 353 13.31 31.63 16.86
CA ASP A 353 12.73 31.91 15.54
C ASP A 353 11.24 32.29 15.66
N PHE A 354 10.63 31.97 16.79
CA PHE A 354 9.22 32.23 17.08
C PHE A 354 9.08 33.40 18.07
N GLY A 355 8.53 34.53 17.62
CA GLY A 355 8.25 35.62 18.55
C GLY A 355 7.31 35.21 19.68
N TYR A 356 7.31 35.96 20.79
CA TYR A 356 6.42 35.76 21.94
C TYR A 356 4.96 35.51 21.57
N LEU A 357 4.46 36.23 20.56
CA LEU A 357 3.07 36.10 20.10
C LEU A 357 2.77 34.70 19.56
N ALA A 358 3.71 34.04 18.88
CA ALA A 358 3.51 32.68 18.39
C ALA A 358 3.27 31.71 19.56
N TYR A 359 4.08 31.79 20.62
CA TYR A 359 3.89 30.97 21.82
C TYR A 359 2.56 31.25 22.52
N SER A 360 2.18 32.53 22.60
CA SER A 360 0.90 32.93 23.21
C SER A 360 -0.31 32.44 22.40
N GLU A 361 -0.22 32.44 21.08
CA GLU A 361 -1.28 31.98 20.18
C GLU A 361 -1.39 30.46 20.18
N GLN A 362 -0.25 29.76 20.16
CA GLN A 362 -0.21 28.30 20.07
C GLN A 362 -0.56 27.60 21.40
N PHE A 363 0.03 28.06 22.52
CA PHE A 363 -0.07 27.36 23.80
C PHE A 363 -0.93 28.08 24.83
N GLY A 364 -1.42 29.30 24.53
CA GLY A 364 -2.17 30.12 25.48
C GLY A 364 -1.30 31.01 26.39
N GLY A 365 0.02 30.88 26.31
CA GLY A 365 1.00 31.69 27.04
C GLY A 365 2.31 30.95 27.29
N ILE A 366 3.34 31.67 27.76
CA ILE A 366 4.66 31.08 28.06
C ILE A 366 4.56 30.03 29.19
N GLU A 367 3.79 30.30 30.24
CA GLU A 367 3.63 29.37 31.37
C GLU A 367 2.95 28.06 30.94
N ASP A 368 1.98 28.15 30.03
CA ASP A 368 1.30 26.98 29.48
C ASP A 368 2.22 26.20 28.53
N ALA A 369 2.99 26.90 27.69
CA ALA A 369 4.02 26.28 26.86
C ALA A 369 5.11 25.58 27.69
N LEU A 370 5.57 26.19 28.79
CA LEU A 370 6.54 25.57 29.70
C LEU A 370 5.96 24.36 30.42
N ARG A 371 4.68 24.38 30.78
CA ARG A 371 3.99 23.23 31.37
C ARG A 371 3.86 22.08 30.35
N GLU A 372 3.57 22.41 29.09
CA GLU A 372 3.57 21.45 27.98
C GLU A 372 4.97 20.85 27.75
N ALA A 373 6.03 21.67 27.90
CA ALA A 373 7.42 21.23 27.89
C ALA A 373 7.85 20.46 29.17
N GLY A 374 6.95 20.23 30.13
CA GLY A 374 7.22 19.42 31.33
C GLY A 374 7.79 20.17 32.53
N PHE A 375 7.82 21.51 32.53
CA PHE A 375 8.25 22.32 33.67
C PHE A 375 7.10 22.59 34.66
N ASP A 376 7.42 22.59 35.96
CA ASP A 376 6.51 23.01 37.03
C ASP A 376 6.76 24.50 37.37
N VAL A 377 6.04 25.38 36.67
CA VAL A 377 6.14 26.85 36.74
C VAL A 377 5.00 27.51 37.50
#